data_AF-A0A8J7DGV6-F1
#
_entry.id   AF-A0A8J7DGV6-F1
#
_cell.length_a   1.000
_cell.length_b   1.000
_cell.length_c   1.000
_cell.angle_alpha   90.00
_cell.angle_beta   90.00
_cell.angle_gamma   90.00
#
_symmetry.space_group_name_H-M   'P 1'
#
loop_
_entity.id
_entity.type
_entity.pdbx_description
1 polymer ?
#
loop_
_entity_poly.entity_id
_entity_poly.type
_entity_poly.pdbx_seq_one_letter_code
_entity_poly.pdbx_strand_id
1 'polypeptide(L)'
;MKIPHCDRCQFYSHDPHIICAVHPAGVNGNTCIDFREDPNAEPVELWEPQGATYYNGELIVQPRQRWTPEEQLELLDTHPMFTGKCPQSGYEFDRDYTSRVHWDCPECGFLDDSM
;
A
#
# COMPACT_ATOMS: atom_id res chain seq x y z
N MET A 1 3.24 0.71 35.75
CA MET A 1 3.29 -0.41 34.78
C MET A 1 3.51 0.13 33.37
N LYS A 2 4.22 -0.60 32.49
CA LYS A 2 4.39 -0.22 31.07
C LYS A 2 3.12 -0.58 30.30
N ILE A 3 2.54 0.37 29.57
CA ILE A 3 1.39 0.14 28.68
C ILE A 3 1.88 -0.09 27.24
N PRO A 4 1.11 -0.76 26.36
CA PRO A 4 1.58 -1.13 25.01
C PRO A 4 2.05 0.04 24.15
N HIS A 5 1.44 1.21 24.32
CA HIS A 5 1.80 2.40 23.54
C HIS A 5 3.03 3.14 24.07
N CYS A 6 3.60 2.76 25.23
CA CYS A 6 4.77 3.43 25.80
C CYS A 6 5.95 3.48 24.82
N ASP A 7 6.17 2.43 24.01
CA ASP A 7 7.29 2.36 23.06
C ASP A 7 7.27 3.42 21.97
N ARG A 8 6.09 4.01 21.71
CA ARG A 8 5.89 5.07 20.72
C ARG A 8 5.84 6.46 21.36
N CYS A 9 6.02 6.57 22.67
CA CYS A 9 5.89 7.82 23.38
C CYS A 9 7.19 8.62 23.32
N GLN A 10 7.12 9.92 23.05
CA GLN A 10 8.25 10.86 23.07
C GLN A 10 9.04 10.83 24.38
N PHE A 11 8.40 10.44 25.48
CA PHE A 11 9.02 10.40 26.80
C PHE A 11 9.55 9.02 27.19
N TYR A 12 9.45 8.02 26.31
CA TYR A 12 9.94 6.67 26.57
C TYR A 12 11.46 6.67 26.76
N SER A 13 11.94 6.06 27.84
CA SER A 13 13.37 6.11 28.20
C SER A 13 14.20 4.99 27.59
N HIS A 14 13.58 3.99 26.94
CA HIS A 14 14.25 2.81 26.39
C HIS A 14 15.14 2.05 27.40
N ASP A 15 14.95 2.26 28.70
CA ASP A 15 15.73 1.65 29.78
C ASP A 15 14.89 0.60 30.53
N PRO A 16 15.47 -0.55 30.92
CA PRO A 16 14.73 -1.59 31.64
C PRO A 16 14.36 -1.21 33.09
N HIS A 17 15.03 -0.22 33.69
CA HIS A 17 14.79 0.22 35.07
C HIS A 17 13.88 1.45 35.16
N ILE A 18 13.76 2.22 34.06
CA ILE A 18 12.95 3.43 33.99
C ILE A 18 12.03 3.34 32.78
N ILE A 19 10.72 3.43 32.99
CA ILE A 19 9.74 3.30 31.91
C ILE A 19 9.68 4.56 31.04
N CYS A 20 9.50 5.74 31.63
CA CYS A 20 9.53 7.01 30.90
C CYS A 20 9.97 8.16 31.81
N ALA A 21 10.36 9.30 31.22
CA ALA A 21 10.85 10.45 31.97
C ALA A 21 9.81 11.08 32.91
N VAL A 22 8.52 10.96 32.58
CA VAL A 22 7.40 11.54 33.35
C VAL A 22 6.93 10.58 34.46
N HIS A 23 6.84 9.28 34.13
CA HIS A 23 6.42 8.22 35.04
C HIS A 23 7.49 7.13 35.10
N PRO A 24 8.54 7.28 35.94
CA PRO A 24 9.64 6.32 36.01
C PRO A 24 9.20 4.87 36.30
N ALA A 25 8.18 4.68 37.16
CA ALA A 25 7.58 3.38 37.48
C ALA A 25 6.39 3.01 36.56
N GLY A 26 6.10 3.85 35.56
CA GLY A 26 4.93 3.77 34.68
C GLY A 26 3.63 4.15 35.39
N VAL A 27 2.53 4.13 34.63
CA VAL A 27 1.21 4.57 35.10
C VAL A 27 0.41 3.43 35.76
N ASN A 28 -0.60 3.81 36.53
CA ASN A 28 -1.61 2.90 37.08
C ASN A 28 -2.85 2.94 36.17
N GLY A 29 -2.94 1.99 35.23
CA GLY A 29 -4.07 1.87 34.31
C GLY A 29 -3.64 1.48 32.89
N ASN A 30 -4.61 1.53 31.97
CA ASN A 30 -4.40 1.14 30.57
C ASN A 30 -4.10 2.33 29.65
N THR A 31 -4.18 3.56 30.17
CA THR A 31 -3.95 4.81 29.42
C THR A 31 -3.04 5.76 30.19
N CYS A 32 -2.36 6.65 29.49
CA CYS A 32 -1.47 7.65 30.06
C CYS A 32 -1.90 9.04 29.58
N ILE A 33 -2.14 9.97 30.51
CA ILE A 33 -2.53 11.35 30.18
C ILE A 33 -1.42 12.16 29.51
N ASP A 34 -0.16 11.79 29.79
CA ASP A 34 1.04 12.43 29.25
C ASP A 34 1.53 11.77 27.96
N PHE A 35 0.76 10.84 27.39
CA PHE A 35 1.15 10.18 26.14
C PHE A 35 1.25 11.19 24.99
N ARG A 36 2.40 11.20 24.33
CA ARG A 36 2.66 11.96 23.12
C ARG A 36 3.43 11.08 22.16
N GLU A 37 2.96 10.95 20.94
CA GLU A 37 3.66 10.17 19.92
C GLU A 37 5.03 10.80 19.64
N ASP A 38 6.09 9.98 19.62
CA ASP A 38 7.44 10.44 19.30
C ASP A 38 7.52 10.83 17.82
N PRO A 39 7.76 12.11 17.50
CA PRO A 39 7.87 12.56 16.12
C PRO A 39 9.09 11.98 15.39
N ASN A 40 10.06 11.43 16.13
CA ASN A 40 11.24 10.77 15.59
C ASN A 40 11.17 9.25 15.73
N ALA A 41 10.00 8.67 16.07
CA ALA A 41 9.85 7.23 16.09
C ALA A 41 10.24 6.67 14.72
N GLU A 42 11.26 5.79 14.72
CA GLU A 42 11.60 4.99 13.55
C GLU A 42 10.32 4.27 13.10
N PRO A 43 9.91 4.41 11.82
CA PRO A 43 8.78 3.64 11.33
C PRO A 43 9.07 2.16 11.59
N VAL A 44 8.09 1.43 12.13
CA VAL A 44 8.23 -0.01 12.30
C VAL A 44 8.56 -0.58 10.93
N GLU A 45 9.80 -1.03 10.75
CA GLU A 45 10.22 -1.70 9.52
C GLU A 45 9.47 -3.03 9.44
N LEU A 46 8.29 -3.01 8.81
CA LEU A 46 7.63 -4.23 8.40
C LEU A 46 8.48 -4.85 7.30
N TRP A 47 9.09 -5.99 7.60
CA TRP A 47 9.78 -6.77 6.59
C TRP A 47 8.81 -7.10 5.45
N GLU A 48 9.22 -6.78 4.22
CA GLU A 48 8.51 -7.15 2.99
C GLU A 48 9.44 -7.94 2.05
N PRO A 49 8.95 -9.03 1.42
CA PRO A 49 9.68 -9.68 0.35
C PRO A 49 9.74 -8.78 -0.90
N GLN A 50 10.80 -8.89 -1.69
CA GLN A 50 10.97 -8.11 -2.92
C GLN A 50 9.76 -8.29 -3.85
N GLY A 51 9.08 -7.19 -4.16
CA GLY A 51 7.89 -7.16 -5.02
C GLY A 51 6.55 -7.35 -4.29
N ALA A 52 6.53 -7.34 -2.96
CA ALA A 52 5.29 -7.30 -2.18
C ALA A 52 5.18 -6.00 -1.37
N THR A 53 3.95 -5.62 -1.03
CA THR A 53 3.64 -4.48 -0.17
C THR A 53 2.46 -4.81 0.74
N TYR A 54 2.35 -4.16 1.89
CA TYR A 54 1.17 -4.28 2.75
C TYR A 54 0.10 -3.26 2.39
N TYR A 55 -1.13 -3.71 2.12
CA TYR A 55 -2.30 -2.86 1.97
C TYR A 55 -3.38 -3.34 2.95
N ASN A 56 -3.88 -2.43 3.81
CA ASN A 56 -4.81 -2.76 4.90
C ASN A 56 -4.33 -3.91 5.82
N GLY A 57 -3.00 -4.07 5.98
CA GLY A 57 -2.41 -5.14 6.80
C GLY A 57 -2.34 -6.50 6.10
N GLU A 58 -2.76 -6.60 4.84
CA GLU A 58 -2.60 -7.79 4.01
C GLU A 58 -1.41 -7.62 3.06
N LEU A 59 -0.60 -8.68 2.91
CA LEU A 59 0.55 -8.69 2.01
C LEU A 59 0.07 -8.93 0.57
N ILE A 60 0.21 -7.92 -0.28
CA ILE A 60 -0.11 -7.98 -1.71
C ILE A 60 1.18 -8.11 -2.50
N VAL A 61 1.31 -9.20 -3.27
CA VAL A 61 2.37 -9.33 -4.27
C VAL A 61 1.98 -8.47 -5.46
N GLN A 62 2.77 -7.45 -5.78
CA GLN A 62 2.49 -6.59 -6.92
C GLN A 62 2.84 -7.34 -8.22
N PRO A 63 1.89 -7.49 -9.17
CA PRO A 63 2.20 -8.00 -10.51
C PRO A 63 3.28 -7.10 -11.14
N ARG A 64 4.38 -7.70 -11.62
CA ARG A 64 5.56 -7.07 -12.29
C ARG A 64 5.62 -5.52 -12.19
N GLN A 65 6.18 -5.00 -11.11
CA GLN A 65 6.24 -3.55 -10.85
C GLN A 65 7.17 -2.71 -11.75
N ARG A 66 8.07 -3.29 -12.53
CA ARG A 66 9.06 -2.50 -13.28
C ARG A 66 8.61 -2.28 -14.71
N TRP A 67 7.60 -1.44 -14.86
CA TRP A 67 7.32 -0.77 -16.12
C TRP A 67 8.18 0.49 -16.13
N THR A 68 8.90 0.76 -17.21
CA THR A 68 9.50 2.09 -17.37
C THR A 68 8.39 3.13 -17.53
N PRO A 69 8.65 4.43 -17.26
CA PRO A 69 7.67 5.47 -17.53
C PRO A 69 7.12 5.44 -18.96
N GLU A 70 7.95 5.04 -19.93
CA GLU A 70 7.55 4.89 -21.33
C GLU A 70 6.58 3.73 -21.54
N GLU A 71 6.83 2.57 -20.92
CA GLU A 71 5.93 1.40 -20.99
C GLU A 71 4.58 1.71 -20.32
N GLN A 72 4.60 2.45 -19.21
CA GLN A 72 3.37 2.90 -18.55
C GLN A 72 2.59 3.88 -19.44
N LEU A 73 3.26 4.78 -20.13
CA LEU A 73 2.63 5.72 -21.06
C LEU A 73 2.03 4.97 -22.26
N GLU A 74 2.75 3.98 -22.79
CA GLU A 74 2.24 3.10 -23.85
C GLU A 74 0.98 2.37 -23.42
N LEU A 75 0.89 1.91 -22.17
CA LEU A 75 -0.34 1.29 -21.64
C LEU A 75 -1.52 2.26 -21.67
N LEU A 76 -1.31 3.48 -21.17
CA LEU A 76 -2.36 4.52 -21.14
C LEU A 76 -2.84 4.89 -22.55
N ASP A 77 -1.94 4.84 -23.53
CA ASP A 77 -2.23 5.21 -24.92
C ASP A 77 -2.78 4.07 -25.78
N THR A 78 -2.60 2.81 -25.37
CA THR A 78 -2.95 1.64 -26.21
C THR A 78 -4.00 0.73 -25.59
N HIS A 79 -4.12 0.68 -24.25
CA HIS A 79 -4.97 -0.31 -23.61
C HIS A 79 -6.46 0.07 -23.71
N PRO A 80 -7.35 -0.87 -24.09
CA PRO A 80 -8.78 -0.63 -24.20
C PRO A 80 -9.45 -0.07 -22.94
N MET A 81 -8.94 -0.42 -21.76
CA MET A 81 -9.40 0.12 -20.47
C MET A 81 -9.30 1.65 -20.39
N PHE A 82 -8.29 2.24 -21.03
CA PHE A 82 -8.05 3.69 -20.99
C PHE A 82 -8.54 4.38 -22.27
N THR A 83 -8.37 3.75 -23.42
CA THR A 83 -8.71 4.34 -24.73
C THR A 83 -10.15 4.06 -25.16
N GLY A 84 -10.78 3.02 -24.61
CA GLY A 84 -12.06 2.49 -25.07
C GLY A 84 -12.00 1.81 -26.44
N LYS A 85 -10.79 1.58 -27.00
CA LYS A 85 -10.61 1.03 -28.35
C LYS A 85 -9.62 -0.12 -28.38
N CYS A 86 -9.84 -1.07 -29.30
CA CYS A 86 -8.88 -2.12 -29.55
C CYS A 86 -7.61 -1.54 -30.23
N PRO A 87 -6.40 -1.81 -29.72
CA PRO A 87 -5.16 -1.31 -30.31
C PRO A 87 -4.88 -1.86 -31.72
N GLN A 88 -5.44 -3.02 -32.07
CA GLN A 88 -5.19 -3.68 -33.35
C GLN A 88 -6.22 -3.33 -34.44
N SER A 89 -7.52 -3.36 -34.12
CA SER A 89 -8.58 -3.09 -35.11
C SER A 89 -9.23 -1.71 -34.99
N GLY A 90 -9.01 -1.00 -33.87
CA GLY A 90 -9.73 0.22 -33.55
C GLY A 90 -11.18 0.02 -33.12
N TYR A 91 -11.61 -1.23 -32.89
CA TYR A 91 -12.95 -1.58 -32.43
C TYR A 91 -13.30 -0.82 -31.14
N GLU A 92 -14.44 -0.14 -31.11
CA GLU A 92 -14.91 0.61 -29.94
C GLU A 92 -15.62 -0.32 -28.96
N PHE A 93 -15.11 -0.38 -27.73
CA PHE A 93 -15.74 -1.14 -26.66
C PHE A 93 -16.88 -0.33 -26.02
N ASP A 94 -17.91 -1.03 -25.55
CA ASP A 94 -19.02 -0.40 -24.84
C ASP A 94 -18.55 0.26 -23.53
N ARG A 95 -19.15 1.40 -23.20
CA ARG A 95 -18.77 2.31 -22.11
C ARG A 95 -19.18 1.83 -20.71
N ASP A 96 -19.72 0.62 -20.57
CA ASP A 96 -19.92 0.02 -19.26
C ASP A 96 -18.60 -0.59 -18.73
N TYR A 97 -17.58 0.26 -18.62
CA TYR A 97 -16.20 -0.12 -18.28
C TYR A 97 -16.02 -0.47 -16.80
N THR A 98 -16.97 -0.12 -15.93
CA THR A 98 -16.84 -0.26 -14.48
C THR A 98 -16.97 -1.70 -13.98
N SER A 99 -17.54 -2.59 -14.79
CA SER A 99 -17.74 -4.01 -14.46
C SER A 99 -16.94 -4.97 -15.37
N ARG A 100 -16.22 -4.43 -16.35
CA ARG A 100 -15.56 -5.23 -17.39
C ARG A 100 -14.15 -5.65 -16.97
N VAL A 101 -13.97 -6.95 -16.83
CA VAL A 101 -12.70 -7.60 -16.43
C VAL A 101 -11.89 -8.06 -17.65
N HIS A 102 -12.52 -8.28 -18.80
CA HIS A 102 -11.89 -8.78 -20.03
C HIS A 102 -12.03 -7.78 -21.18
N TRP A 103 -10.93 -7.48 -21.85
CA TRP A 103 -10.87 -6.56 -23.00
C TRP A 103 -10.57 -7.30 -24.32
N ASP A 104 -11.12 -8.50 -24.47
CA ASP A 104 -10.95 -9.32 -25.66
C ASP A 104 -11.68 -8.71 -26.86
N CYS A 105 -10.96 -8.49 -27.96
CA CYS A 105 -11.54 -7.90 -29.15
C CYS A 105 -12.27 -8.96 -30.00
N PRO A 106 -13.58 -8.78 -30.29
CA PRO A 106 -14.35 -9.73 -31.08
C PRO A 106 -13.98 -9.73 -32.58
N GLU A 107 -13.29 -8.69 -33.07
CA GLU A 107 -12.99 -8.53 -34.50
C GLU A 107 -11.61 -9.06 -34.91
N CYS A 108 -10.57 -8.79 -34.10
CA CYS A 108 -9.20 -9.14 -34.44
C CYS A 108 -8.59 -10.23 -33.56
N GLY A 109 -9.31 -10.67 -32.51
CA GLY A 109 -8.83 -11.70 -31.60
C GLY A 109 -7.71 -11.25 -30.66
N PHE A 110 -7.52 -9.94 -30.48
CA PHE A 110 -6.72 -9.41 -29.37
C PHE A 110 -7.27 -9.95 -28.04
N LEU A 111 -6.42 -10.59 -27.25
CA LEU A 111 -6.72 -11.06 -25.91
C LEU A 111 -5.98 -10.19 -24.91
N ASP A 112 -6.69 -9.72 -23.89
CA ASP A 112 -6.07 -8.94 -22.83
C ASP A 112 -5.47 -9.89 -21.78
N ASP A 113 -4.16 -10.11 -21.88
CA ASP A 113 -3.38 -10.96 -20.95
C ASP A 113 -2.92 -10.19 -19.69
N SER A 114 -3.46 -9.01 -19.41
CA SER A 114 -3.02 -8.11 -18.33
C SER A 114 -3.50 -8.49 -16.92
N MET A 115 -3.97 -9.73 -16.70
CA MET A 115 -4.47 -10.22 -15.40
C MET A 115 -3.52 -11.13 -14.65
#